data_AF-A0A2A4LXH0-F1
#
_entry.id   AF-A0A2A4LXH0-F1
#
_cell.length_a   1.000
_cell.length_b   1.000
_cell.length_c   1.000
_cell.angle_alpha   90.00
_cell.angle_beta   90.00
_cell.angle_gamma   90.00
#
_symmetry.space_group_name_H-M   'P 1'
#
loop_
_entity.id
_entity.type
_entity.pdbx_description
1 polymer ?
#
loop_
_entity_poly.entity_id
_entity_poly.type
_entity_poly.pdbx_seq_one_letter_code
_entity_poly.pdbx_strand_id
1 'polypeptide(L)'
;MLTVRENCLNCHKPHGSNHEMLLTTARPFLCQQCHTSRGHPNDLLTPSSLAGRGSPDAKLINRGCQNCHTQIHGSNHPSGPRLHR
;
A
#
# COMPACT_ATOMS: atom_id res chain seq x y z
N MET A 1 -17.78 7.56 4.09
CA MET A 1 -16.48 8.21 4.38
C MET A 1 -15.73 7.39 5.41
N LEU A 2 -14.84 6.48 4.98
CA LEU A 2 -14.03 5.63 5.87
C LEU A 2 -12.60 6.17 5.89
N THR A 3 -12.26 6.98 6.88
CA THR A 3 -10.90 7.48 7.09
C THR A 3 -10.06 6.51 7.91
N VAL A 4 -8.75 6.76 8.08
CA VAL A 4 -7.98 6.09 9.15
C VAL A 4 -8.58 6.55 10.48
N ARG A 5 -9.27 5.65 11.20
CA ARG A 5 -10.07 6.01 12.38
C ARG A 5 -9.41 5.74 13.72
N GLU A 6 -8.47 4.80 13.77
CA GLU A 6 -7.89 4.35 15.03
C GLU A 6 -6.64 5.16 15.39
N ASN A 7 -5.52 4.86 14.74
CA ASN A 7 -4.23 5.44 15.10
C ASN A 7 -3.34 5.66 13.86
N CYS A 8 -2.90 6.89 13.66
CA CYS A 8 -1.97 7.27 12.61
C CYS A 8 -0.61 6.54 12.75
N LEU A 9 -0.23 6.21 13.98
CA LEU A 9 1.06 5.60 14.32
C LEU A 9 1.18 4.14 13.89
N ASN A 10 0.08 3.49 13.52
CA ASN A 10 0.11 2.15 12.93
C ASN A 10 0.91 2.15 11.62
N CYS A 11 0.89 3.28 10.89
CA CYS A 11 1.59 3.44 9.62
C CYS A 11 2.75 4.44 9.68
N HIS A 12 2.73 5.41 10.60
CA HIS A 12 3.69 6.53 10.62
C HIS A 12 4.56 6.59 11.89
N LYS A 13 5.81 7.03 11.73
CA LYS A 13 6.77 7.38 12.79
C LYS A 13 6.92 8.90 12.90
N PRO A 14 6.36 9.56 13.93
CA PRO A 14 6.23 11.02 13.97
C PRO A 14 7.57 11.77 14.02
N HIS A 15 8.63 11.15 14.53
CA HIS A 15 9.94 11.79 14.71
C HIS A 15 10.97 11.45 13.63
N GLY A 16 10.65 10.56 12.70
CA GLY A 16 11.60 10.14 11.67
C GLY A 16 11.43 8.68 11.25
N SER A 17 11.65 8.43 9.96
CA SER A 17 11.80 7.10 9.40
C SER A 17 12.75 7.13 8.21
N ASN A 18 13.35 5.98 7.91
CA ASN A 18 14.13 5.75 6.69
C ASN A 18 13.23 5.52 5.46
N HIS A 19 11.91 5.56 5.63
CA HIS A 19 10.94 5.36 4.57
C HIS A 19 10.21 6.68 4.24
N GLU A 20 9.77 6.81 2.98
CA GLU A 20 9.00 7.97 2.52
C GLU A 20 7.81 8.26 3.44
N MET A 21 7.41 9.53 3.56
CA MET A 21 6.25 9.94 4.35
C MET A 21 6.29 9.47 5.81
N LEU A 22 7.47 9.29 6.38
CA LEU A 22 7.65 8.82 7.76
C LEU A 22 7.03 7.44 8.00
N LEU A 23 6.96 6.56 7.01
CA LEU A 23 6.30 5.26 7.20
C LEU A 23 7.08 4.32 8.12
N THR A 24 6.40 3.50 8.90
CA THR A 24 7.02 2.48 9.77
C THR A 24 7.72 1.38 8.97
N THR A 25 7.29 1.13 7.72
CA THR A 25 7.83 0.13 6.80
C THR A 25 7.68 0.61 5.35
N ALA A 26 8.57 0.17 4.47
CA ALA A 26 8.49 0.48 3.04
C ALA A 26 7.25 -0.13 2.37
N ARG A 27 6.76 0.53 1.32
CA ARG A 27 5.74 -0.04 0.42
C ARG A 27 6.40 -1.08 -0.51
N PRO A 28 5.71 -2.15 -0.93
CA PRO A 28 4.32 -2.53 -0.57
C PRO A 28 4.17 -3.27 0.76
N PHE A 29 5.27 -3.61 1.44
CA PHE A 29 5.26 -4.46 2.64
C PHE A 29 4.39 -3.92 3.78
N LEU A 30 4.31 -2.60 3.96
CA LEU A 30 3.39 -1.98 4.91
C LEU A 30 1.94 -2.46 4.74
N CYS A 31 1.45 -2.52 3.49
CA CYS A 31 0.08 -2.95 3.20
C CYS A 31 -0.12 -4.43 3.48
N GLN A 32 0.92 -5.23 3.21
CA GLN A 32 0.93 -6.68 3.42
C GLN A 32 1.03 -7.07 4.90
N GLN A 33 1.30 -6.15 5.83
CA GLN A 33 1.23 -6.46 7.26
C GLN A 33 -0.20 -6.83 7.70
N CYS A 34 -1.22 -6.32 6.99
CA CYS A 34 -2.62 -6.61 7.29
C CYS A 34 -3.36 -7.29 6.12
N HIS A 35 -2.99 -6.99 4.87
CA HIS A 35 -3.65 -7.52 3.68
C HIS A 35 -2.98 -8.79 3.12
N THR A 36 -2.99 -9.87 3.90
CA THR A 36 -2.31 -11.14 3.56
C THR A 36 -3.21 -12.23 3.02
N SER A 37 -4.54 -12.09 3.14
CA SER A 37 -5.40 -13.29 3.14
C SER A 37 -6.21 -13.51 1.87
N ARG A 38 -6.39 -12.51 0.99
CA ARG A 38 -7.29 -12.62 -0.18
C ARG A 38 -6.89 -11.73 -1.36
N GLY A 39 -7.00 -12.28 -2.57
CA GLY A 39 -6.85 -11.56 -3.85
C GLY A 39 -5.41 -11.20 -4.20
N HIS A 40 -5.26 -10.19 -5.08
CA HIS A 40 -3.96 -9.78 -5.62
C HIS A 40 -2.92 -9.25 -4.61
N PRO A 41 -3.26 -8.76 -3.39
CA PRO A 41 -2.25 -8.40 -2.39
C PRO A 41 -1.39 -9.58 -1.91
N ASN A 42 -1.89 -10.81 -2.09
CA ASN A 42 -1.22 -12.06 -1.71
C ASN A 42 -0.58 -12.78 -2.90
N ASP A 43 -0.55 -12.18 -4.09
CA ASP A 43 0.14 -12.78 -5.22
C ASP A 43 1.64 -12.93 -4.89
N LEU A 44 2.24 -14.04 -5.33
CA LEU A 44 3.65 -14.32 -5.10
C LEU A 44 4.51 -13.31 -5.88
N LEU A 45 5.15 -12.40 -5.16
CA LEU A 45 6.09 -11.42 -5.70
C LEU A 45 7.49 -12.05 -5.76
N THR A 46 7.96 -12.35 -6.97
CA THR A 46 9.26 -12.98 -7.21
C THR A 46 10.26 -11.96 -7.73
N PRO A 47 11.58 -12.27 -7.80
CA PRO A 47 12.53 -11.38 -8.45
C PRO A 47 12.11 -11.01 -9.89
N SER A 48 11.46 -11.92 -10.64
CA SER A 48 10.95 -11.62 -11.99
C SER A 48 9.90 -10.51 -12.03
N SER A 49 9.27 -10.22 -10.89
CA SER A 49 8.24 -9.20 -10.71
C SER A 49 8.79 -7.78 -10.55
N LEU A 50 10.11 -7.61 -10.41
CA LEU A 50 10.75 -6.29 -10.32
C LEU A 50 10.72 -5.54 -11.65
N ALA A 51 10.81 -4.21 -11.59
CA ALA A 51 10.97 -3.37 -12.77
C ALA A 51 12.18 -3.81 -13.62
N GLY A 52 12.00 -3.86 -14.95
CA GLY A 52 13.06 -4.23 -15.89
C GLY A 52 13.36 -5.73 -16.00
N ARG A 53 12.53 -6.59 -15.41
CA ARG A 53 12.60 -8.05 -15.57
C ARG A 53 11.44 -8.60 -16.40
N GLY A 54 11.36 -9.92 -16.54
CA GLY A 54 10.49 -10.58 -17.50
C GLY A 54 8.98 -10.47 -17.24
N SER A 55 8.54 -10.07 -16.03
CA SER A 55 7.11 -9.96 -15.70
C SER A 55 6.87 -8.88 -14.63
N PRO A 56 7.13 -7.60 -14.93
CA PRO A 56 7.08 -6.52 -13.95
C PRO A 56 5.68 -6.39 -13.35
N ASP A 57 5.60 -6.34 -12.02
CA ASP A 57 4.32 -6.24 -11.31
C ASP A 57 4.15 -4.82 -10.71
N ALA A 58 3.02 -4.19 -11.02
CA ALA A 58 2.66 -2.85 -10.52
C ALA A 58 2.68 -2.73 -8.98
N LYS A 59 2.53 -3.84 -8.24
CA LYS A 59 2.63 -3.87 -6.77
C LYS A 59 4.06 -3.63 -6.25
N LEU A 60 5.10 -3.92 -7.05
CA LEU A 60 6.52 -3.70 -6.71
C LEU A 60 7.11 -2.43 -7.31
N ILE A 61 6.34 -1.67 -8.09
CA ILE A 61 6.85 -0.56 -8.89
C ILE A 61 6.30 0.76 -8.37
N ASN A 62 7.15 1.78 -8.25
CA ASN A 62 6.80 3.10 -7.74
C ASN A 62 6.09 3.03 -6.39
N ARG A 63 4.82 3.50 -6.32
CA ARG A 63 4.03 3.54 -5.07
C ARG A 63 3.34 2.21 -4.77
N GLY A 64 3.59 1.17 -5.58
CA GLY A 64 3.09 -0.19 -5.41
C GLY A 64 1.56 -0.25 -5.39
N CYS A 65 0.98 -0.70 -4.27
CA CYS A 65 -0.46 -0.65 -4.01
C CYS A 65 -1.05 0.76 -4.22
N GLN A 66 -0.21 1.77 -3.95
CA GLN A 66 -0.41 3.20 -4.11
C GLN A 66 -0.95 3.63 -5.49
N ASN A 67 -0.55 2.87 -6.51
CA ASN A 67 -0.82 3.19 -7.90
C ASN A 67 -2.31 3.05 -8.24
N CYS A 68 -3.03 2.16 -7.54
CA CYS A 68 -4.47 1.95 -7.72
C CYS A 68 -5.28 2.41 -6.51
N HIS A 69 -4.77 2.22 -5.29
CA HIS A 69 -5.46 2.57 -4.04
C HIS A 69 -5.04 3.95 -3.54
N THR A 70 -5.40 4.99 -4.30
CA THR A 70 -4.91 6.35 -4.10
C THR A 70 -5.42 7.04 -2.82
N GLN A 71 -6.56 6.60 -2.27
CA GLN A 71 -7.21 7.23 -1.12
C GLN A 71 -7.04 6.43 0.18
N ILE A 72 -5.78 6.16 0.57
CA ILE A 72 -5.45 5.37 1.78
C ILE A 72 -5.89 6.00 3.10
N HIS A 73 -6.14 7.32 3.13
CA HIS A 73 -6.68 8.03 4.30
C HIS A 73 -8.20 8.15 4.28
N GLY A 74 -8.84 7.50 3.32
CA GLY A 74 -10.28 7.42 3.17
C GLY A 74 -10.82 8.18 1.98
N SER A 75 -12.00 7.75 1.52
CA SER A 75 -12.75 8.39 0.45
C SER A 75 -14.20 8.64 0.83
N ASN A 76 -14.79 9.67 0.21
CA ASN A 76 -16.21 10.02 0.33
C ASN A 76 -17.03 9.58 -0.89
N HIS A 77 -16.42 8.93 -1.87
CA HIS A 77 -17.09 8.45 -3.08
C HIS A 77 -18.00 7.24 -2.78
N PRO A 78 -19.17 7.10 -3.44
CA PRO A 78 -20.07 5.95 -3.24
C PRO A 78 -19.40 4.60 -3.50
N SER A 79 -18.53 4.53 -4.53
CA SER A 79 -17.66 3.38 -4.81
C SER A 79 -16.31 3.41 -4.07
N GLY A 80 -16.22 4.17 -2.98
CA GLY A 80 -15.00 4.37 -2.21
C GLY A 80 -14.51 3.25 -1.27
N PRO A 81 -15.28 2.18 -0.92
CA PRO A 81 -14.82 1.20 0.07
C PRO A 81 -13.48 0.51 -0.23
N ARG A 82 -13.03 0.49 -1.49
CA ARG A 82 -11.74 -0.10 -1.91
C ARG A 82 -10.63 0.92 -2.11
N LEU A 83 -10.83 2.19 -1.72
CA LEU A 83 -9.81 3.24 -1.68
C LEU A 83 -9.15 3.58 -3.04
N HIS A 84 -9.75 3.17 -4.15
CA HIS A 84 -9.27 3.50 -5.50
C HIS A 84 -9.80 4.84 -6.03
N ARG A 85 -10.87 5.36 -5.42
CA ARG A 85 -11.47 6.67 -5.68
C ARG A 85 -12.45 7.04 -4.56
#